data_AF-A0A493TP55-F1
#
_entry.id   AF-A0A493TP55-F1
#
_cell.length_a   1.000
_cell.length_b   1.000
_cell.length_c   1.000
_cell.angle_alpha   90.00
_cell.angle_beta   90.00
_cell.angle_gamma   90.00
#
_symmetry.space_group_name_H-M   'P 1'
#
loop_
_entity.id
_entity.type
_entity.pdbx_description
1 polymer ?
#
loop_
_entity_poly.entity_id
_entity_poly.type
_entity_poly.pdbx_seq_one_letter_code
_entity_poly.pdbx_strand_id
1 'polypeptide(L)' 'MKLLRPSSPESHYETLRHLYQGCQVVQGNLELTYLAPDADTAFLQVGTAGEPAPRTARRVSKW' A
#
# COMPACT_ATOMS: atom_id res chain seq x y z
N MET A 1 -7.90 -5.96 -4.21
CA MET A 1 -8.58 -7.18 -3.77
C MET A 1 -9.99 -6.97 -3.18
N LYS A 2 -10.62 -5.79 -3.16
CA LYS A 2 -11.91 -5.58 -2.45
C LYS A 2 -11.85 -6.26 -1.06
N LEU A 3 -12.79 -7.14 -0.73
CA LEU A 3 -12.83 -7.93 0.51
C LEU A 3 -12.43 -9.41 0.30
N LEU A 4 -11.67 -9.72 -0.74
CA LEU A 4 -11.11 -11.07 -0.89
C LEU A 4 -10.08 -11.29 0.20
N ARG A 5 -10.26 -12.36 0.99
CA ARG A 5 -9.37 -12.70 2.09
C ARG A 5 -8.02 -13.17 1.52
N PRO A 6 -6.90 -12.54 1.90
CA PRO A 6 -5.58 -12.97 1.45
C PRO A 6 -5.23 -14.34 2.04
N SER A 7 -4.44 -15.12 1.30
CA SER A 7 -4.01 -16.46 1.70
C SER A 7 -3.03 -16.45 2.88
N SER A 8 -2.23 -15.39 3.02
CA SER A 8 -1.34 -15.14 4.17
C SER A 8 -1.45 -13.67 4.59
N PRO A 9 -1.75 -13.39 5.88
CA PRO A 9 -1.77 -12.03 6.42
C PRO A 9 -0.42 -11.30 6.31
N GLU A 10 0.69 -12.01 6.52
CA GLU A 10 2.05 -11.45 6.46
C GLU A 10 2.40 -11.03 5.03
N SER A 11 2.13 -11.92 4.07
CA SER A 11 2.32 -11.65 2.64
C SER A 11 1.44 -10.49 2.16
N HIS A 12 0.23 -10.37 2.71
CA HIS A 12 -0.67 -9.26 2.40
C HIS A 12 -0.13 -7.92 2.86
N TYR A 13 0.32 -7.84 4.12
CA TYR A 13 0.92 -6.63 4.67
C TYR A 13 2.16 -6.21 3.87
N GLU A 14 3.07 -7.14 3.59
CA GLU A 14 4.26 -6.86 2.78
C GLU A 14 3.89 -6.34 1.39
N THR A 15 2.85 -6.91 0.77
CA THR A 15 2.35 -6.43 -0.52
C THR A 15 1.84 -4.99 -0.44
N LEU A 16 1.03 -4.66 0.58
CA LEU A 16 0.52 -3.30 0.78
C LEU A 16 1.67 -2.31 1.03
N ARG A 17 2.63 -2.68 1.86
CA ARG A 17 3.82 -1.88 2.14
C ARG A 17 4.60 -1.60 0.86
N HIS A 18 4.92 -2.63 0.07
CA HIS A 18 5.68 -2.45 -1.17
C HIS A 18 4.94 -1.61 -2.21
N LEU A 19 3.61 -1.71 -2.29
CA LEU A 19 2.81 -0.95 -3.25
C LEU A 19 2.71 0.53 -2.88
N TYR A 20 2.53 0.84 -1.60
CA TYR A 20 2.18 2.19 -1.15
C TYR A 20 3.31 2.92 -0.43
N GLN A 21 4.42 2.27 -0.09
CA GLN A 21 5.56 2.91 0.56
C GLN A 21 6.14 4.05 -0.30
N GLY A 22 6.12 5.26 0.24
CA GLY A 22 6.60 6.46 -0.44
C GLY A 22 5.72 6.87 -1.62
N CYS A 23 4.52 6.30 -1.75
CA CYS A 23 3.54 6.72 -2.74
C CYS A 23 2.94 8.06 -2.34
N GLN A 24 2.99 9.04 -3.25
CA GLN A 24 2.31 10.33 -3.06
C GLN A 24 0.94 10.37 -3.70
N VAL A 25 0.77 9.64 -4.82
CA VAL A 25 -0.47 9.61 -5.61
C VAL A 25 -0.83 8.18 -5.95
N VAL A 26 -1.98 7.72 -5.48
CA VAL A 26 -2.55 6.43 -5.84
C VAL A 26 -3.41 6.59 -7.09
N GLN A 27 -3.01 5.95 -8.19
CA GLN A 27 -3.84 5.91 -9.40
C GLN A 27 -4.77 4.69 -9.35
N GLY A 28 -5.99 4.91 -8.88
CA GLY A 28 -7.02 3.89 -8.70
C GLY A 28 -7.48 3.82 -7.24
N ASN A 29 -7.74 2.61 -6.76
CA ASN A 29 -8.23 2.41 -5.38
C ASN A 29 -7.08 2.18 -4.41
N LEU A 30 -7.14 2.84 -3.25
CA LEU A 30 -6.38 2.48 -2.06
C LEU A 30 -7.22 1.48 -1.26
N GLU A 31 -6.74 0.25 -1.15
CA GLU A 31 -7.47 -0.82 -0.45
C GLU A 31 -6.62 -1.35 0.71
N LEU A 32 -7.01 -1.01 1.94
CA LEU A 32 -6.38 -1.49 3.18
C LEU A 32 -7.35 -2.48 3.83
N THR A 33 -7.06 -3.78 3.70
CA THR A 33 -7.93 -4.84 4.23
C THR A 33 -7.11 -5.84 5.04
N TYR A 34 -7.76 -6.57 5.96
CA TYR A 34 -7.12 -7.65 6.73
C TYR A 34 -5.78 -7.28 7.41
N LEU A 35 -5.60 -6.01 7.79
CA LEU A 35 -4.45 -5.55 8.56
C LEU A 35 -4.60 -5.98 10.02
N ALA A 36 -3.49 -6.38 10.63
CA ALA A 36 -3.44 -6.65 12.05
C ALA A 36 -3.62 -5.33 12.86
N PRO A 37 -4.18 -5.38 14.08
CA PRO A 37 -4.36 -4.18 14.91
C PRO A 37 -3.05 -3.43 15.22
N ASP A 38 -1.92 -4.12 15.20
CA ASP A 38 -0.57 -3.64 15.48
C ASP A 38 0.26 -3.42 14.19
N ALA A 39 -0.36 -3.53 13.01
CA ALA A 39 0.34 -3.33 11.75
C ALA A 39 0.83 -1.88 11.60
N ASP A 40 2.12 -1.71 11.31
CA ASP A 40 2.71 -0.38 11.07
C ASP A 40 2.19 0.20 9.74
N THR A 41 1.50 1.34 9.81
CA THR A 41 0.96 2.04 8.64
C THR A 41 1.76 3.29 8.28
N ALA A 42 2.93 3.50 8.88
CA ALA A 42 3.77 4.67 8.60
C ALA A 42 4.21 4.76 7.14
N PHE A 43 4.25 3.64 6.41
CA PHE A 43 4.55 3.62 4.97
C PHE A 43 3.54 4.39 4.10
N LEU A 44 2.32 4.64 4.61
CA LEU A 44 1.29 5.44 3.95
C LEU A 44 1.50 6.95 4.14
N GLN A 45 2.40 7.35 5.03
CA GLN A 45 2.66 8.77 5.26
C GLN A 45 3.34 9.38 4.03
N VAL A 46 2.71 10.42 3.49
CA VAL A 46 3.27 11.22 2.41
C VAL A 46 4.31 12.16 3.01
N GLY A 47 5.59 11.92 2.72
CA GLY A 47 6.67 12.79 3.20
C GLY A 47 6.46 14.22 2.73
N THR A 48 6.31 15.16 3.67
CA THR A 48 6.18 16.58 3.37
C THR A 48 7.56 17.16 3.02
N ALA A 49 7.68 17.59 1.76
CA ALA A 49 8.71 18.48 1.21
C ALA A 49 10.16 17.95 1.16
N GLY A 50 10.65 17.66 -0.06
CA GLY A 50 12.09 17.72 -0.37
C GLY A 50 12.74 16.64 -1.24
N GLU A 51 12.01 15.65 -1.79
CA GLU A 51 12.62 14.52 -2.54
C GLU A 51 11.95 14.25 -3.90
N PRO A 52 12.68 13.62 -4.85
CA PRO A 52 12.47 13.69 -6.28
C PRO A 52 11.24 12.89 -6.72
N ALA A 53 10.64 13.33 -7.84
CA ALA A 53 9.56 12.74 -8.62
C ALA A 53 8.53 11.87 -7.86
N PRO A 54 7.24 12.30 -7.77
CA PRO A 54 6.22 11.55 -7.05
C PRO A 54 6.17 10.08 -7.52
N ARG A 55 6.40 9.14 -6.60
CA ARG A 55 6.16 7.72 -6.89
C ARG A 55 4.65 7.51 -6.97
N THR A 56 4.20 7.15 -8.15
CA THR A 56 2.82 6.81 -8.40
C THR A 56 2.63 5.32 -8.17
N ALA A 57 1.87 4.92 -7.16
CA ALA A 57 1.45 3.53 -7.03
C ALA A 57 0.39 3.26 -8.08
N ARG A 58 0.71 2.38 -9.04
CA ARG A 58 -0.23 1.90 -10.04
C ARG A 58 -0.49 0.42 -9.78
N ARG A 59 -1.76 0.08 -9.57
CA ARG A 59 -2.16 -1.31 -9.38
C ARG A 59 -1.83 -2.10 -10.66
N VAL A 60 -0.83 -2.99 -10.61
CA VAL A 60 -0.65 -4.00 -11.65
C VAL A 60 -1.69 -5.08 -11.37
N SER A 61 -2.76 -5.07 -12.16
CA SER A 61 -3.80 -6.10 -12.12
C SER A 61 -3.23 -7.43 -12.62
N LYS A 62 -2.50 -8.16 -11.78
CA LYS A 62 -2.16 -9.56 -12.06
C LYS A 62 -1.90 -10.36 -10.79
N TRP A 63 -2.95 -10.58 -10.00
CA TRP A 63 -3.04 -11.67 -9.03
C TRP A 63 -4.51 -12.07 -8.92
#